data_AF-S7PQT3-F1
#
_entry.id   AF-S7PQT3-F1
#
_cell.length_a   1.000
_cell.length_b   1.000
_cell.length_c   1.000
_cell.angle_alpha   90.00
_cell.angle_beta   90.00
_cell.angle_gamma   90.00
#
_symmetry.space_group_name_H-M   'P 1'
#
loop_
_entity.id
_entity.type
_entity.pdbx_description
1 polymer ?
#
loop_
_entity_poly.entity_id
_entity_poly.type
_entity_poly.pdbx_seq_one_letter_code
_entity_poly.pdbx_strand_id
1 'polypeptide(L)'
;MNSRLEVWTSRLSDMLRLLEKDGPVTASDLPKVIQDALMNLASLEEIRDLQAHLIAALENAGVMLDGGEEPLDFDLDSQAFDWKAWKEGTEDLAKVSEEELWAHLGFGEKKQLPLFQEWYDPSGMIEPWSEEGVAWLENPQSGRARLQPKWHQLVGIFRMLQHLFEGRAVLLMDGVGLGKTLQSVGVLACLVYYREHYRQKNDYPGWFKGRRFQSHLSGMIPDLPSIIVCPPNLQAQWTREMHAFLRRRSFDILPLVGKHASRRNWDDAVFEKSKQAPTMKVVLTGTQVLADDGKMLFEAVEKRGEANPSVAFSRYRKGTAYGQDYLLLILDEAHAARKPNQLHVAVRGLRDRVSAMVAMTATPVTTKPE
;
A
#
# COMPACT_ATOMS: atom_id res chain seq x y z
N MET A 1 23.21 18.96 -20.93
CA MET A 1 21.78 18.87 -21.33
C MET A 1 21.53 17.74 -22.34
N ASN A 2 22.42 17.50 -23.32
CA ASN A 2 22.26 16.40 -24.31
C ASN A 2 22.35 14.97 -23.74
N SER A 3 23.21 14.70 -22.75
CA SER A 3 23.36 13.32 -22.22
C SER A 3 22.11 12.80 -21.48
N ARG A 4 21.34 13.70 -20.87
CA ARG A 4 20.11 13.37 -20.14
C ARG A 4 19.00 12.90 -21.07
N LEU A 5 18.84 13.56 -22.23
CA LEU A 5 17.89 13.19 -23.28
C LEU A 5 18.31 11.90 -23.98
N GLU A 6 19.60 11.67 -24.20
CA GLU A 6 20.11 10.43 -24.82
C GLU A 6 19.87 9.20 -23.93
N VAL A 7 20.13 9.30 -22.63
CA VAL A 7 19.83 8.22 -21.66
C VAL A 7 18.32 8.00 -21.54
N TRP A 8 17.52 9.08 -21.57
CA TRP A 8 16.06 9.04 -21.58
C TRP A 8 15.52 8.27 -22.80
N THR A 9 16.02 8.64 -23.98
CA THR A 9 15.57 8.10 -25.27
C THR A 9 16.02 6.66 -25.43
N SER A 10 17.23 6.32 -24.97
CA SER A 10 17.76 4.97 -24.98
C SER A 10 16.96 4.03 -24.08
N ARG A 11 16.70 4.41 -22.82
CA ARG A 11 15.89 3.59 -21.89
C ARG A 11 14.46 3.39 -22.38
N LEU A 12 13.80 4.45 -22.86
CA LEU A 12 12.45 4.33 -23.44
C LEU A 12 12.45 3.48 -24.70
N SER A 13 13.44 3.63 -25.59
CA SER A 13 13.52 2.85 -26.83
C SER A 13 13.77 1.36 -26.57
N ASP A 14 14.64 1.03 -25.62
CA ASP A 14 14.88 -0.36 -25.22
C ASP A 14 13.65 -0.97 -24.53
N MET A 15 12.89 -0.17 -23.77
CA MET A 15 11.65 -0.60 -23.11
C MET A 15 10.46 -0.76 -24.07
N LEU A 16 10.44 -0.03 -25.20
CA LEU A 16 9.44 -0.15 -26.26
C LEU A 16 9.73 -1.27 -27.25
N ARG A 17 11.01 -1.52 -27.55
CA ARG A 17 11.43 -2.68 -28.36
C ARG A 17 10.99 -4.01 -27.73
N LEU A 18 10.84 -4.06 -26.41
CA LEU A 18 10.35 -5.23 -25.68
C LEU A 18 8.82 -5.36 -25.65
N LEU A 19 8.06 -4.38 -26.18
CA LEU A 19 6.60 -4.40 -26.30
C LEU A 19 6.10 -4.89 -27.68
N GLU A 20 7.01 -5.27 -28.59
CA GLU A 20 6.65 -5.77 -29.91
C GLU A 20 6.07 -7.19 -29.83
N LYS A 21 4.75 -7.26 -29.62
CA LYS A 21 3.94 -8.34 -30.18
C LYS A 21 2.80 -7.85 -31.10
N ASP A 22 2.45 -6.57 -31.10
CA ASP A 22 1.37 -6.02 -31.94
C ASP A 22 1.66 -4.58 -32.47
N GLY A 23 2.79 -4.40 -33.18
CA GLY A 23 3.10 -3.16 -33.91
C GLY A 23 3.73 -2.02 -33.08
N PRO A 24 4.21 -0.95 -33.73
CA PRO A 24 5.05 0.07 -33.08
C PRO A 24 4.20 1.01 -32.22
N VAL A 25 4.13 0.75 -30.91
CA VAL A 25 3.68 1.73 -29.91
C VAL A 25 4.85 2.64 -29.63
N THR A 26 4.70 3.95 -29.83
CA THR A 26 5.77 4.92 -29.56
C THR A 26 5.71 5.41 -28.11
N ALA A 27 6.84 5.81 -27.53
CA ALA A 27 6.94 6.35 -26.15
C ALA A 27 5.90 7.45 -25.86
N SER A 28 5.59 8.22 -26.90
CA SER A 28 4.65 9.33 -26.91
C SER A 28 3.18 8.95 -26.70
N ASP A 29 2.81 7.67 -26.81
CA ASP A 29 1.40 7.24 -26.77
C ASP A 29 0.91 6.87 -25.35
N LEU A 30 1.82 6.72 -24.37
CA LEU A 30 1.46 6.41 -22.98
C LEU A 30 1.21 7.70 -22.16
N PRO A 31 0.19 7.74 -21.28
CA PRO A 31 0.01 8.86 -20.34
C PRO A 31 1.26 9.14 -19.51
N LYS A 32 1.58 10.43 -19.31
CA LYS A 32 2.81 10.88 -18.62
C LYS A 32 3.02 10.22 -17.24
N VAL A 33 1.94 10.06 -16.47
CA VAL A 33 1.96 9.39 -15.16
C VAL A 33 2.46 7.93 -15.26
N ILE A 34 2.09 7.21 -16.31
CA ILE A 34 2.55 5.83 -16.55
C ILE A 34 4.02 5.84 -16.97
N GLN A 35 4.43 6.78 -17.83
CA GLN A 35 5.84 6.93 -18.21
C GLN A 35 6.72 7.19 -16.99
N ASP A 36 6.31 8.12 -16.11
CA ASP A 36 7.07 8.48 -14.92
C ASP A 36 7.15 7.32 -13.92
N ALA A 37 6.08 6.53 -13.76
CA ALA A 37 6.10 5.32 -12.95
C ALA A 37 7.07 4.25 -13.51
N LEU A 38 7.04 4.02 -14.82
CA LEU A 38 7.94 3.06 -15.48
C LEU A 38 9.42 3.44 -15.32
N MET A 39 9.74 4.73 -15.28
CA MET A 39 11.11 5.23 -15.08
C MET A 39 11.63 5.04 -13.65
N ASN A 40 10.73 4.84 -12.68
CA ASN A 40 11.08 4.64 -11.28
C ASN A 40 11.19 3.16 -10.87
N LEU A 41 10.92 2.21 -11.78
CA LEU A 41 11.07 0.78 -11.51
C LEU A 41 12.51 0.42 -11.13
N ALA A 42 12.67 -0.41 -10.09
CA ALA A 42 13.98 -0.87 -9.64
C ALA A 42 14.65 -1.87 -10.62
N SER A 43 15.97 -1.78 -10.76
CA SER A 43 16.78 -2.78 -11.46
C SER A 43 17.07 -4.01 -10.58
N LEU A 44 17.52 -5.13 -11.17
CA LEU A 44 17.85 -6.34 -10.39
C LEU A 44 19.04 -6.15 -9.44
N GLU A 45 19.99 -5.29 -9.82
CA GLU A 45 21.16 -4.97 -9.00
C GLU A 45 20.74 -4.16 -7.77
N GLU A 46 19.88 -3.15 -7.96
CA GLU A 46 19.34 -2.31 -6.89
C GLU A 46 18.47 -3.11 -5.90
N ILE A 47 17.70 -4.10 -6.40
CA ILE A 47 16.92 -4.99 -5.56
C ILE A 47 17.83 -5.83 -4.64
N ARG A 48 18.95 -6.33 -5.16
CA ARG A 48 19.90 -7.15 -4.38
C ARG A 48 20.56 -6.34 -3.26
N ASP A 49 20.95 -5.09 -3.55
CA ASP A 49 21.54 -4.19 -2.55
C ASP A 49 20.56 -3.87 -1.42
N LEU A 50 19.28 -3.64 -1.75
CA LEU A 50 18.23 -3.43 -0.75
C LEU A 50 17.96 -4.68 0.10
N GLN A 51 17.99 -5.87 -0.52
CA GLN A 51 17.84 -7.15 0.19
C GLN A 51 18.99 -7.40 1.17
N ALA A 52 20.23 -7.06 0.81
CA ALA A 52 21.38 -7.18 1.70
C ALA A 52 21.25 -6.32 2.97
N HIS A 53 20.78 -5.07 2.82
CA HIS A 53 20.51 -4.19 3.97
C HIS A 53 19.39 -4.70 4.88
N LEU A 54 18.40 -5.39 4.31
CA LEU A 54 17.28 -5.98 5.04
C LEU A 54 17.75 -7.18 5.90
N ILE A 55 18.61 -8.04 5.34
CA ILE A 55 19.21 -9.20 6.04
C ILE A 55 20.08 -8.76 7.23
N ALA A 56 20.94 -7.74 7.06
CA ALA A 56 21.79 -7.25 8.13
C ALA A 56 21.00 -6.66 9.32
N ALA A 57 19.76 -6.20 9.10
CA ALA A 57 18.90 -5.73 10.18
C ALA A 57 18.25 -6.89 10.97
N LEU A 58 18.29 -8.11 10.45
CA LEU A 58 17.61 -9.27 11.02
C LEU A 58 18.50 -10.02 12.03
N GLU A 59 19.82 -10.00 11.92
CA GLU A 59 20.70 -10.80 12.78
C GLU A 59 20.66 -10.45 14.30
N ASN A 60 20.09 -9.30 14.68
CA ASN A 60 20.18 -8.77 16.06
C ASN A 60 19.07 -9.16 17.06
N ALA A 61 18.04 -9.92 16.70
CA ALA A 61 16.87 -10.13 17.59
C ALA A 61 16.49 -11.62 17.78
N GLY A 62 16.52 -12.16 19.01
CA GLY A 62 16.32 -13.59 19.33
C GLY A 62 15.34 -13.95 20.49
N VAL A 63 14.91 -15.24 20.49
CA VAL A 63 14.42 -16.14 21.60
C VAL A 63 12.90 -16.36 21.91
N MET A 64 12.34 -17.49 21.43
CA MET A 64 11.42 -18.53 22.00
C MET A 64 9.98 -18.25 22.56
N LEU A 65 9.14 -19.31 22.56
CA LEU A 65 7.66 -19.40 22.29
C LEU A 65 6.87 -20.27 23.31
N ASP A 66 5.52 -20.11 23.41
CA ASP A 66 4.50 -21.19 23.43
C ASP A 66 3.04 -20.65 23.23
N GLY A 67 2.09 -21.45 22.71
CA GLY A 67 0.82 -20.95 22.10
C GLY A 67 -0.52 -21.67 22.39
N GLY A 68 -1.60 -21.22 21.71
CA GLY A 68 -2.91 -21.90 21.54
C GLY A 68 -4.15 -20.97 21.47
N GLU A 69 -4.97 -21.04 20.41
CA GLU A 69 -6.28 -20.36 20.26
C GLU A 69 -7.32 -21.22 19.51
N GLU A 70 -8.61 -21.02 19.81
CA GLU A 70 -9.81 -21.54 19.10
C GLU A 70 -10.68 -20.39 18.53
N PRO A 71 -11.50 -20.61 17.48
CA PRO A 71 -12.20 -19.56 16.74
C PRO A 71 -13.68 -19.36 17.16
N LEU A 72 -14.23 -18.16 16.93
CA LEU A 72 -15.67 -17.87 17.03
C LEU A 72 -16.21 -17.09 15.82
N ASP A 73 -17.43 -17.45 15.45
CA ASP A 73 -18.25 -16.98 14.33
C ASP A 73 -19.17 -15.83 14.79
N PHE A 74 -19.56 -14.90 13.91
CA PHE A 74 -20.42 -13.77 14.27
C PHE A 74 -21.60 -13.56 13.33
N ASP A 75 -22.77 -13.46 13.98
CA ASP A 75 -24.09 -13.16 13.46
C ASP A 75 -24.32 -11.64 13.38
N LEU A 76 -24.79 -11.15 12.23
CA LEU A 76 -24.99 -9.72 11.94
C LEU A 76 -26.47 -9.38 12.03
N ASP A 77 -27.00 -9.32 13.26
CA ASP A 77 -28.27 -8.67 13.53
C ASP A 77 -28.05 -7.32 14.23
N SER A 78 -28.66 -6.29 13.64
CA SER A 78 -28.53 -4.88 14.00
C SER A 78 -29.04 -4.59 15.42
N GLN A 79 -28.14 -4.62 16.39
CA GLN A 79 -28.39 -4.06 17.71
C GLN A 79 -28.15 -2.55 17.70
N ALA A 80 -29.03 -1.80 18.37
CA ALA A 80 -28.86 -0.37 18.60
C ALA A 80 -27.49 -0.12 19.25
N PHE A 81 -26.64 0.64 18.56
CA PHE A 81 -25.27 0.89 18.99
C PHE A 81 -25.27 1.84 20.20
N ASP A 82 -24.75 1.39 21.34
CA ASP A 82 -24.58 2.25 22.52
C ASP A 82 -23.39 3.20 22.33
N TRP A 83 -23.69 4.43 21.93
CA TRP A 83 -22.69 5.49 21.77
C TRP A 83 -21.91 5.80 23.06
N LYS A 84 -22.45 5.50 24.25
CA LYS A 84 -21.71 5.69 25.52
C LYS A 84 -20.66 4.61 25.75
N ALA A 85 -20.78 3.46 25.08
CA ALA A 85 -19.79 2.40 25.08
C ALA A 85 -18.74 2.56 23.97
N TRP A 86 -18.86 3.58 23.11
CA TRP A 86 -17.87 3.85 22.05
C TRP A 86 -16.48 4.09 22.64
N LYS A 87 -15.49 3.43 22.05
CA LYS A 87 -14.07 3.58 22.35
C LYS A 87 -13.33 3.91 21.06
N GLU A 88 -12.32 4.77 21.16
CA GLU A 88 -11.42 5.09 20.04
C GLU A 88 -10.54 3.89 19.65
N GLY A 89 -10.36 2.93 20.57
CA GLY A 89 -9.60 1.71 20.32
C GLY A 89 -8.10 1.87 20.53
N THR A 90 -7.67 2.95 21.19
CA THR A 90 -6.27 3.27 21.49
C THR A 90 -6.04 3.63 22.96
N GLU A 91 -7.08 3.54 23.80
CA GLU A 91 -7.04 3.99 25.20
C GLU A 91 -6.01 3.23 26.04
N ASP A 92 -5.82 1.94 25.75
CA ASP A 92 -4.80 1.08 26.37
C ASP A 92 -3.37 1.47 25.98
N LEU A 93 -3.19 2.20 24.87
CA LEU A 93 -1.89 2.67 24.39
C LEU A 93 -1.55 4.07 24.91
N ALA A 94 -2.48 4.79 25.54
CA ALA A 94 -2.29 6.18 25.98
C ALA A 94 -1.13 6.37 26.98
N LYS A 95 -0.75 5.31 27.71
CA LYS A 95 0.34 5.33 28.70
C LYS A 95 1.63 4.69 28.18
N VAL A 96 1.62 4.15 26.97
CA VAL A 96 2.77 3.48 26.37
C VAL A 96 3.73 4.55 25.84
N SER A 97 4.98 4.49 26.25
CA SER A 97 6.04 5.41 25.81
C SER A 97 6.41 5.20 24.35
N GLU A 98 7.09 6.19 23.76
CA GLU A 98 7.59 6.07 22.39
C GLU A 98 8.61 4.91 22.26
N GLU A 99 9.48 4.74 23.25
CA GLU A 99 10.43 3.64 23.36
C GLU A 99 9.73 2.28 23.30
N GLU A 100 8.67 2.11 24.09
CA GLU A 100 7.89 0.87 24.13
C GLU A 100 7.16 0.62 22.80
N LEU A 101 6.63 1.66 22.15
CA LEU A 101 6.01 1.53 20.82
C LEU A 101 7.02 1.06 19.77
N TRP A 102 8.23 1.63 19.76
CA TRP A 102 9.30 1.16 18.87
C TRP A 102 9.67 -0.30 19.16
N ALA A 103 9.74 -0.70 20.43
CA ALA A 103 9.98 -2.08 20.82
C ALA A 103 8.84 -3.02 20.38
N HIS A 104 7.59 -2.62 20.57
CA HIS A 104 6.41 -3.37 20.13
C HIS A 104 6.37 -3.56 18.61
N LEU A 105 6.80 -2.57 17.85
CA LEU A 105 6.93 -2.67 16.39
C LEU A 105 8.14 -3.51 15.95
N GLY A 106 9.06 -3.84 16.86
CA GLY A 106 10.27 -4.60 16.55
C GLY A 106 11.47 -3.75 16.12
N PHE A 107 11.45 -2.44 16.38
CA PHE A 107 12.48 -1.48 15.96
C PHE A 107 13.09 -0.69 17.14
N GLY A 108 13.04 -1.25 18.36
CA GLY A 108 13.46 -0.55 19.59
C GLY A 108 14.88 0.02 19.56
N GLU A 109 15.82 -0.65 18.88
CA GLU A 109 17.22 -0.20 18.76
C GLU A 109 17.39 0.94 17.76
N LYS A 110 16.86 0.78 16.54
CA LYS A 110 17.07 1.73 15.43
C LYS A 110 16.13 2.93 15.49
N LYS A 111 14.97 2.79 16.15
CA LYS A 111 13.88 3.79 16.22
C LYS A 111 13.60 4.42 14.85
N GLN A 112 13.48 3.55 13.85
CA GLN A 112 13.27 3.90 12.45
C GLN A 112 12.35 2.87 11.80
N LEU A 113 11.36 3.34 11.05
CA LEU A 113 10.50 2.45 10.26
C LEU A 113 11.33 1.78 9.15
N PRO A 114 11.07 0.50 8.85
CA PRO A 114 11.78 -0.21 7.79
C PRO A 114 11.51 0.45 6.45
N LEU A 115 12.47 0.42 5.53
CA LEU A 115 12.35 0.95 4.16
C LEU A 115 12.10 2.47 4.04
N PHE A 116 11.96 3.18 5.17
CA PHE A 116 11.85 4.64 5.19
C PHE A 116 13.20 5.30 4.98
N GLN A 117 13.17 6.49 4.38
CA GLN A 117 14.32 7.39 4.35
C GLN A 117 14.66 7.83 5.76
N GLU A 118 15.93 8.08 6.04
CA GLU A 118 16.35 8.65 7.32
C GLU A 118 16.11 10.16 7.37
N TRP A 119 16.23 10.81 6.21
CA TRP A 119 16.16 12.25 6.06
C TRP A 119 15.07 12.60 5.04
N TYR A 120 14.45 13.77 5.21
CA TYR A 120 13.49 14.34 4.26
C TYR A 120 13.70 15.84 4.12
N ASP A 121 13.18 16.41 3.04
CA ASP A 121 13.13 17.85 2.80
C ASP A 121 11.88 18.48 3.45
N PRO A 122 12.02 19.32 4.50
CA PRO A 122 10.88 19.98 5.14
C PRO A 122 10.13 20.95 4.22
N SER A 123 10.80 21.45 3.18
CA SER A 123 10.20 22.40 2.23
C SER A 123 9.36 21.70 1.15
N GLY A 124 9.58 20.40 0.92
CA GLY A 124 8.93 19.62 -0.13
C GLY A 124 9.25 20.07 -1.56
N MET A 125 10.34 20.81 -1.74
CA MET A 125 10.77 21.37 -3.03
C MET A 125 11.69 20.42 -3.79
N ILE A 126 12.36 19.51 -3.08
CA ILE A 126 13.26 18.52 -3.64
C ILE A 126 12.50 17.22 -3.90
N GLU A 127 12.57 16.71 -5.13
CA GLU A 127 12.05 15.39 -5.51
C GLU A 127 13.00 14.28 -5.00
N PRO A 128 12.65 13.53 -3.94
CA PRO A 128 13.58 12.62 -3.27
C PRO A 128 14.03 11.43 -4.11
N TRP A 129 13.18 11.01 -5.07
CA TRP A 129 13.50 9.89 -5.95
C TRP A 129 14.28 10.30 -7.21
N SER A 130 14.67 11.57 -7.33
CA SER A 130 15.65 12.00 -8.34
C SER A 130 17.09 11.71 -7.92
N GLU A 131 18.03 11.67 -8.86
CA GLU A 131 19.46 11.54 -8.53
C GLU A 131 19.95 12.74 -7.71
N GLU A 132 19.50 13.95 -8.08
CA GLU A 132 19.78 15.16 -7.32
C GLU A 132 19.18 15.13 -5.92
N GLY A 133 17.95 14.60 -5.78
CA GLY A 133 17.27 14.48 -4.50
C GLY A 133 17.95 13.51 -3.54
N VAL A 134 18.39 12.35 -4.04
CA VAL A 134 19.18 11.39 -3.26
C VAL A 134 20.48 12.05 -2.77
N ALA A 135 21.24 12.70 -3.67
CA ALA A 135 22.46 13.39 -3.30
C ALA A 135 22.23 14.54 -2.30
N TRP A 136 21.11 15.27 -2.45
CA TRP A 136 20.72 16.33 -1.52
C TRP A 136 20.37 15.78 -0.14
N LEU A 137 19.65 14.66 -0.06
CA LEU A 137 19.29 14.00 1.19
C LEU A 137 20.49 13.40 1.90
N GLU A 138 21.51 12.96 1.17
CA GLU A 138 22.76 12.43 1.73
C GLU A 138 23.68 13.53 2.26
N ASN A 139 23.56 14.77 1.76
CA ASN A 139 24.34 15.92 2.21
C ASN A 139 23.85 16.48 3.56
N PRO A 140 24.65 16.44 4.65
CA PRO A 140 24.25 17.00 5.95
C PRO A 140 24.03 18.52 5.98
N GLN A 141 24.56 19.26 5.00
CA GLN A 141 24.46 20.73 4.94
C GLN A 141 23.18 21.21 4.23
N SER A 142 22.37 20.29 3.69
CA SER A 142 21.28 20.63 2.79
C SER A 142 20.02 21.18 3.48
N GLY A 143 20.00 21.30 4.81
CA GLY A 143 18.79 21.70 5.55
C GLY A 143 17.78 20.56 5.71
N ARG A 144 18.17 19.32 5.39
CA ARG A 144 17.40 18.11 5.63
C ARG A 144 16.98 17.98 7.10
N ALA A 145 15.80 17.42 7.34
CA ALA A 145 15.35 17.05 8.68
C ALA A 145 15.21 15.53 8.79
N ARG A 146 15.28 15.02 10.02
CA ARG A 146 15.12 13.58 10.26
C ARG A 146 13.66 13.18 10.07
N LEU A 147 13.41 12.15 9.27
CA LEU A 147 12.08 11.60 9.08
C LEU A 147 11.77 10.66 10.24
N GLN A 148 11.03 11.14 11.23
CA GLN A 148 10.57 10.35 12.37
C GLN A 148 9.07 10.52 12.59
N PRO A 149 8.31 9.42 12.67
CA PRO A 149 6.92 9.46 13.08
C PRO A 149 6.79 10.07 14.48
N LYS A 150 5.71 10.81 14.72
CA LYS A 150 5.33 11.25 16.06
C LYS A 150 4.71 10.09 16.84
N TRP A 151 4.68 10.20 18.16
CA TRP A 151 4.09 9.20 19.06
C TRP A 151 2.70 8.73 18.61
N HIS A 152 1.78 9.64 18.27
CA HIS A 152 0.43 9.28 17.84
C HIS A 152 0.42 8.52 16.51
N GLN A 153 1.38 8.79 15.63
CA GLN A 153 1.53 8.05 14.37
C GLN A 153 2.04 6.63 14.62
N LEU A 154 2.93 6.44 15.61
CA LEU A 154 3.38 5.11 16.03
C LEU A 154 2.25 4.30 16.67
N VAL A 155 1.43 4.93 17.50
CA VAL A 155 0.20 4.32 18.04
C VAL A 155 -0.70 3.85 16.92
N GLY A 156 -0.96 4.70 15.92
CA GLY A 156 -1.80 4.35 14.78
C GLY A 156 -1.24 3.21 13.93
N ILE A 157 0.06 3.24 13.62
CA ILE A 157 0.75 2.14 12.90
C ILE A 157 0.63 0.82 13.68
N PHE A 158 0.94 0.86 14.97
CA PHE A 158 0.92 -0.33 15.82
C PHE A 158 -0.50 -0.92 15.92
N ARG A 159 -1.50 -0.09 16.24
CA ARG A 159 -2.89 -0.53 16.34
C ARG A 159 -3.43 -1.08 15.03
N MET A 160 -3.10 -0.44 13.91
CA MET A 160 -3.45 -0.96 12.58
C MET A 160 -2.86 -2.35 12.38
N LEU A 161 -1.56 -2.54 12.62
CA LEU A 161 -0.91 -3.83 12.46
C LEU A 161 -1.54 -4.91 13.37
N GLN A 162 -1.87 -4.59 14.63
CA GLN A 162 -2.58 -5.53 15.53
C GLN A 162 -3.89 -6.03 14.91
N HIS A 163 -4.73 -5.11 14.46
CA HIS A 163 -5.99 -5.46 13.82
C HIS A 163 -5.81 -6.24 12.52
N LEU A 164 -4.84 -5.85 11.69
CA LEU A 164 -4.58 -6.56 10.44
C LEU A 164 -4.11 -8.00 10.69
N PHE A 165 -3.30 -8.25 11.73
CA PHE A 165 -2.90 -9.59 12.15
C PHE A 165 -4.08 -10.43 12.65
N GLU A 166 -5.06 -9.80 13.27
CA GLU A 166 -6.29 -10.46 13.74
C GLU A 166 -7.37 -10.58 12.64
N GLY A 167 -7.07 -10.17 11.40
CA GLY A 167 -8.03 -10.20 10.29
C GLY A 167 -9.12 -9.12 10.36
N ARG A 168 -8.97 -8.14 11.26
CA ARG A 168 -9.91 -7.04 11.45
C ARG A 168 -9.60 -5.87 10.51
N ALA A 169 -10.61 -5.39 9.80
CA ALA A 169 -10.49 -4.16 9.01
C ALA A 169 -10.42 -2.94 9.94
N VAL A 170 -9.69 -1.91 9.53
CA VAL A 170 -9.48 -0.71 10.35
C VAL A 170 -10.12 0.51 9.70
N LEU A 171 -10.80 1.33 10.50
CA LEU A 171 -11.23 2.67 10.12
C LEU A 171 -10.39 3.70 10.88
N LEU A 172 -9.42 4.31 10.20
CA LEU A 172 -8.55 5.35 10.75
C LEU A 172 -9.24 6.72 10.64
N MET A 173 -9.61 7.27 11.79
CA MET A 173 -10.43 8.48 11.91
C MET A 173 -9.66 9.72 12.40
N ASP A 174 -8.34 9.68 12.30
CA ASP A 174 -7.48 10.78 12.70
C ASP A 174 -7.86 12.10 12.02
N GLY A 175 -7.79 13.18 12.80
CA GLY A 175 -7.97 14.54 12.32
C GLY A 175 -7.12 14.90 11.09
N VAL A 176 -7.57 15.90 10.34
CA VAL A 176 -6.81 16.43 9.20
C VAL A 176 -5.45 16.93 9.68
N GLY A 177 -4.39 16.58 8.95
CA GLY A 177 -3.02 16.99 9.28
C GLY A 177 -2.27 16.11 10.30
N LEU A 178 -2.91 15.09 10.89
CA LEU A 178 -2.21 14.18 11.83
C LEU A 178 -1.27 13.16 11.16
N GLY A 179 -1.27 13.11 9.82
CA GLY A 179 -0.36 12.27 9.03
C GLY A 179 -0.84 10.84 8.79
N LYS A 180 -2.13 10.67 8.46
CA LYS A 180 -2.72 9.38 8.07
C LYS A 180 -1.94 8.67 6.96
N THR A 181 -1.47 9.42 5.96
CA THR A 181 -0.65 8.85 4.88
C THR A 181 0.62 8.22 5.43
N LEU A 182 1.38 8.94 6.27
CA LEU A 182 2.61 8.42 6.89
C LEU A 182 2.33 7.15 7.68
N GLN A 183 1.23 7.11 8.44
CA GLN A 183 0.85 5.91 9.19
C GLN A 183 0.53 4.74 8.26
N SER A 184 -0.28 4.94 7.22
CA SER A 184 -0.65 3.88 6.29
C SER A 184 0.53 3.35 5.46
N VAL A 185 1.45 4.25 5.04
CA VAL A 185 2.70 3.88 4.39
C VAL A 185 3.63 3.15 5.37
N GLY A 186 3.63 3.54 6.64
CA GLY A 186 4.34 2.84 7.71
C GLY A 186 3.85 1.41 7.91
N VAL A 187 2.52 1.19 7.93
CA VAL A 187 1.91 -0.15 7.97
C VAL A 187 2.36 -0.98 6.77
N LEU A 188 2.30 -0.41 5.56
CA LEU A 188 2.71 -1.08 4.33
C LEU A 188 4.18 -1.52 4.41
N ALA A 189 5.09 -0.64 4.84
CA ALA A 189 6.50 -0.96 5.00
C ALA A 189 6.76 -2.02 6.10
N CYS A 190 6.03 -1.95 7.22
CA CYS A 190 6.10 -2.95 8.28
C CYS A 190 5.65 -4.33 7.79
N LEU A 191 4.58 -4.44 6.99
CA LEU A 191 4.11 -5.73 6.47
C LEU A 191 5.16 -6.40 5.57
N VAL A 192 5.85 -5.63 4.72
CA VAL A 192 6.97 -6.16 3.93
C VAL A 192 8.10 -6.66 4.84
N TYR A 193 8.53 -5.81 5.78
CA TYR A 193 9.61 -6.16 6.70
C TYR A 193 9.27 -7.40 7.54
N TYR A 194 8.05 -7.48 8.07
CA TYR A 194 7.55 -8.59 8.86
C TYR A 194 7.50 -9.88 8.06
N ARG A 195 7.10 -9.81 6.79
CA ARG A 195 7.16 -10.97 5.91
C ARG A 195 8.59 -11.48 5.74
N GLU A 196 9.54 -10.59 5.45
CA GLU A 196 10.93 -11.01 5.26
C GLU A 196 11.56 -11.52 6.57
N HIS A 197 11.25 -10.88 7.69
CA HIS A 197 11.63 -11.36 9.02
C HIS A 197 11.10 -12.79 9.24
N TYR A 198 9.85 -13.05 8.89
CA TYR A 198 9.25 -14.39 8.99
C TYR A 198 9.93 -15.39 8.05
N ARG A 199 10.30 -15.03 6.82
CA ARG A 199 11.02 -15.95 5.92
C ARG A 199 12.36 -16.40 6.48
N GLN A 200 13.09 -15.50 7.13
CA GLN A 200 14.45 -15.75 7.60
C GLN A 200 14.46 -16.41 8.98
N LYS A 201 13.48 -16.08 9.84
CA LYS A 201 13.47 -16.50 11.25
C LYS A 201 12.26 -17.35 11.64
N ASN A 202 11.33 -17.57 10.73
CA ASN A 202 10.07 -18.27 10.96
C ASN A 202 9.21 -17.68 12.10
N ASP A 203 9.32 -16.36 12.31
CA ASP A 203 8.61 -15.62 13.35
C ASP A 203 8.52 -14.12 13.00
N TYR A 204 7.67 -13.38 13.69
CA TYR A 204 7.56 -11.92 13.57
C TYR A 204 8.32 -11.19 14.68
N PRO A 205 8.71 -9.92 14.46
CA PRO A 205 9.43 -9.15 15.47
C PRO A 205 8.46 -8.49 16.48
N GLY A 206 9.02 -8.00 17.59
CA GLY A 206 8.31 -7.19 18.58
C GLY A 206 7.11 -7.91 19.20
N TRP A 207 5.98 -7.21 19.33
CA TRP A 207 4.73 -7.71 19.90
C TRP A 207 4.05 -8.79 19.03
N PHE A 208 4.41 -8.85 17.74
CA PHE A 208 3.83 -9.81 16.79
C PHE A 208 4.43 -11.20 16.86
N LYS A 209 5.50 -11.36 17.66
CA LYS A 209 6.16 -12.64 17.88
C LYS A 209 5.19 -13.74 18.32
N GLY A 210 5.36 -14.94 17.75
CA GLY A 210 4.50 -16.10 18.00
C GLY A 210 3.09 -15.99 17.41
N ARG A 211 2.74 -14.85 16.82
CA ARG A 211 1.43 -14.66 16.18
C ARG A 211 1.46 -15.17 14.75
N ARG A 212 0.27 -15.44 14.25
CA ARG A 212 0.03 -15.75 12.84
C ARG A 212 -0.61 -14.53 12.20
N PHE A 213 -0.23 -14.25 10.96
CA PHE A 213 -0.94 -13.25 10.18
C PHE A 213 -2.28 -13.85 9.73
N GLN A 214 -3.35 -13.44 10.41
CA GLN A 214 -4.71 -13.90 10.17
C GLN A 214 -4.82 -15.44 10.31
N SER A 215 -5.91 -16.00 9.80
CA SER A 215 -6.10 -17.46 9.71
C SER A 215 -5.35 -18.09 8.54
N HIS A 216 -4.28 -17.47 8.04
CA HIS A 216 -3.55 -17.98 6.89
C HIS A 216 -2.86 -19.31 7.26
N LEU A 217 -2.96 -20.34 6.42
CA LEU A 217 -2.47 -21.71 6.72
C LEU A 217 -0.97 -21.72 7.09
N SER A 218 -0.17 -20.93 6.40
CA SER A 218 1.26 -20.76 6.67
C SER A 218 1.54 -19.94 7.93
N GLY A 219 0.57 -19.18 8.44
CA GLY A 219 0.77 -18.14 9.46
C GLY A 219 1.59 -16.94 9.00
N MET A 220 2.11 -16.96 7.76
CA MET A 220 2.96 -15.93 7.17
C MET A 220 2.13 -14.93 6.35
N ILE A 221 2.58 -13.68 6.30
CA ILE A 221 2.02 -12.64 5.43
C ILE A 221 2.12 -13.11 3.96
N PRO A 222 1.01 -13.14 3.19
CA PRO A 222 1.01 -13.54 1.79
C PRO A 222 1.92 -12.65 0.93
N ASP A 223 2.52 -13.23 -0.11
CA ASP A 223 3.30 -12.46 -1.09
C ASP A 223 2.41 -11.82 -2.15
N LEU A 224 1.67 -10.79 -1.75
CA LEU A 224 0.70 -10.10 -2.59
C LEU A 224 0.98 -8.59 -2.64
N PRO A 225 0.67 -7.91 -3.76
CA PRO A 225 0.78 -6.46 -3.86
C PRO A 225 -0.20 -5.73 -2.94
N SER A 226 0.03 -4.46 -2.68
CA SER A 226 -0.95 -3.58 -2.00
C SER A 226 -1.66 -2.69 -3.02
N ILE A 227 -2.87 -2.23 -2.69
CA ILE A 227 -3.62 -1.27 -3.49
C ILE A 227 -4.04 -0.07 -2.65
N ILE A 228 -3.80 1.13 -3.17
CA ILE A 228 -4.24 2.40 -2.61
C ILE A 228 -5.30 2.97 -3.53
N VAL A 229 -6.47 3.24 -2.97
CA VAL A 229 -7.62 3.86 -3.65
C VAL A 229 -7.83 5.22 -3.03
N CYS A 230 -7.65 6.28 -3.82
CA CYS A 230 -7.85 7.65 -3.35
C CYS A 230 -8.65 8.48 -4.37
N PRO A 231 -9.22 9.64 -3.97
CA PRO A 231 -9.74 10.60 -4.92
C PRO A 231 -8.70 10.93 -6.01
N PRO A 232 -9.08 11.08 -7.30
CA PRO A 232 -8.13 11.28 -8.39
C PRO A 232 -7.18 12.47 -8.19
N ASN A 233 -7.67 13.54 -7.56
CA ASN A 233 -6.90 14.74 -7.24
C ASN A 233 -5.83 14.51 -6.16
N LEU A 234 -5.92 13.44 -5.37
CA LEU A 234 -4.95 13.10 -4.33
C LEU A 234 -3.86 12.13 -4.82
N GLN A 235 -3.96 11.56 -6.02
CA GLN A 235 -2.94 10.61 -6.51
C GLN A 235 -1.55 11.21 -6.56
N ALA A 236 -1.42 12.45 -7.07
CA ALA A 236 -0.13 13.14 -7.12
C ALA A 236 0.41 13.43 -5.70
N GLN A 237 -0.47 13.70 -4.74
CA GLN A 237 -0.07 13.87 -3.34
C GLN A 237 0.43 12.56 -2.74
N TRP A 238 -0.30 11.46 -2.94
CA TRP A 238 0.10 10.12 -2.52
C TRP A 238 1.47 9.73 -3.09
N THR A 239 1.70 9.93 -4.38
CA THR A 239 3.00 9.66 -5.00
C THR A 239 4.12 10.48 -4.36
N ARG A 240 3.93 11.80 -4.20
CA ARG A 240 4.95 12.68 -3.59
C ARG A 240 5.25 12.30 -2.14
N GLU A 241 4.23 12.01 -1.34
CA GLU A 241 4.40 11.62 0.05
C GLU A 241 5.09 10.26 0.16
N MET A 242 4.73 9.28 -0.68
CA MET A 242 5.44 8.01 -0.76
C MET A 242 6.91 8.20 -1.17
N HIS A 243 7.21 9.06 -2.13
CA HIS A 243 8.59 9.39 -2.50
C HIS A 243 9.36 10.07 -1.35
N ALA A 244 8.69 10.93 -0.59
CA ALA A 244 9.26 11.59 0.59
C ALA A 244 9.52 10.62 1.74
N PHE A 245 8.67 9.61 1.93
CA PHE A 245 8.80 8.71 3.07
C PHE A 245 9.67 7.49 2.78
N LEU A 246 9.50 6.87 1.60
CA LEU A 246 10.11 5.61 1.24
C LEU A 246 11.46 5.82 0.55
N ARG A 247 12.42 4.96 0.83
CA ARG A 247 13.69 4.95 0.10
C ARG A 247 13.42 4.72 -1.37
N ARG A 248 14.11 5.47 -2.24
CA ARG A 248 14.06 5.27 -3.68
C ARG A 248 14.27 3.79 -4.02
N ARG A 249 13.44 3.24 -4.90
CA ARG A 249 13.46 1.82 -5.34
C ARG A 249 13.12 0.78 -4.29
N SER A 250 12.64 1.19 -3.11
CA SER A 250 12.09 0.22 -2.14
C SER A 250 10.72 -0.30 -2.58
N PHE A 251 9.90 0.53 -3.20
CA PHE A 251 8.59 0.14 -3.73
C PHE A 251 8.44 0.58 -5.18
N ASP A 252 7.71 -0.21 -5.96
CA ASP A 252 7.25 0.21 -7.28
C ASP A 252 5.79 0.69 -7.16
N ILE A 253 5.55 1.97 -7.46
CA ILE A 253 4.22 2.58 -7.45
C ILE A 253 3.64 2.47 -8.86
N LEU A 254 2.61 1.66 -9.03
CA LEU A 254 2.03 1.28 -10.32
C LEU A 254 0.68 1.99 -10.52
N PRO A 255 0.61 3.06 -11.33
CA PRO A 255 -0.62 3.80 -11.54
C PRO A 255 -1.60 2.99 -12.38
N LEU A 256 -2.80 2.75 -11.84
CA LEU A 256 -3.93 2.19 -12.56
C LEU A 256 -4.92 3.32 -12.85
N VAL A 257 -4.74 3.98 -14.00
CA VAL A 257 -5.45 5.21 -14.37
C VAL A 257 -6.00 5.16 -15.80
N GLY A 258 -7.02 5.99 -16.07
CA GLY A 258 -7.65 6.09 -17.38
C GLY A 258 -8.77 5.08 -17.62
N LYS A 259 -9.37 5.13 -18.80
CA LYS A 259 -10.52 4.31 -19.18
C LYS A 259 -10.12 2.84 -19.31
N HIS A 260 -11.05 1.92 -19.06
CA HIS A 260 -10.77 0.48 -19.19
C HIS A 260 -10.20 0.10 -20.57
N ALA A 261 -10.72 0.70 -21.66
CA ALA A 261 -10.22 0.44 -23.01
C ALA A 261 -8.72 0.78 -23.19
N SER A 262 -8.21 1.82 -22.53
CA SER A 262 -6.79 2.18 -22.58
C SER A 262 -5.91 1.36 -21.63
N ARG A 263 -6.51 0.51 -20.78
CA ARG A 263 -5.83 -0.32 -19.78
C ARG A 263 -5.87 -1.82 -20.08
N ARG A 264 -6.36 -2.25 -21.25
CA ARG A 264 -6.50 -3.68 -21.61
C ARG A 264 -5.20 -4.47 -21.44
N ASN A 265 -4.05 -3.84 -21.70
CA ASN A 265 -2.72 -4.46 -21.58
C ASN A 265 -1.97 -3.97 -20.33
N TRP A 266 -2.64 -3.36 -19.34
CA TRP A 266 -1.96 -2.77 -18.18
C TRP A 266 -1.19 -3.81 -17.36
N ASP A 267 -1.73 -5.02 -17.21
CA ASP A 267 -1.03 -6.10 -16.50
C ASP A 267 0.34 -6.36 -17.15
N ASP A 268 0.35 -6.69 -18.45
CA ASP A 268 1.56 -7.02 -19.20
C ASP A 268 2.50 -5.81 -19.36
N ALA A 269 1.95 -4.61 -19.57
CA ALA A 269 2.73 -3.41 -19.89
C ALA A 269 3.31 -2.69 -18.66
N VAL A 270 2.70 -2.87 -17.49
CA VAL A 270 3.06 -2.13 -16.26
C VAL A 270 3.32 -3.11 -15.11
N PHE A 271 2.35 -3.94 -14.76
CA PHE A 271 2.40 -4.75 -13.55
C PHE A 271 3.45 -5.87 -13.61
N GLU A 272 3.48 -6.61 -14.72
CA GLU A 272 4.42 -7.72 -14.96
C GLU A 272 5.83 -7.23 -15.28
N LYS A 273 5.98 -5.99 -15.77
CA LYS A 273 7.30 -5.39 -16.01
C LYS A 273 8.07 -5.07 -14.74
N SER A 274 7.36 -4.79 -13.64
CA SER A 274 8.00 -4.57 -12.35
C SER A 274 8.71 -5.84 -11.88
N LYS A 275 10.01 -5.71 -11.60
CA LYS A 275 10.89 -6.79 -11.14
C LYS A 275 10.87 -6.97 -9.62
N GLN A 276 10.19 -6.07 -8.91
CA GLN A 276 10.02 -6.15 -7.46
C GLN A 276 9.24 -7.41 -7.06
N ALA A 277 9.48 -7.87 -5.84
CA ALA A 277 8.62 -8.86 -5.21
C ALA A 277 7.17 -8.34 -5.16
N PRO A 278 6.14 -9.21 -5.26
CA PRO A 278 4.75 -8.77 -5.24
C PRO A 278 4.42 -7.84 -4.07
N THR A 279 4.88 -8.17 -2.86
CA THR A 279 4.71 -7.35 -1.64
C THR A 279 5.31 -5.94 -1.71
N MET A 280 6.23 -5.70 -2.64
CA MET A 280 6.88 -4.41 -2.88
C MET A 280 6.23 -3.61 -4.03
N LYS A 281 5.15 -4.13 -4.62
CA LYS A 281 4.35 -3.45 -5.63
C LYS A 281 3.13 -2.78 -4.97
N VAL A 282 2.93 -1.51 -5.27
CA VAL A 282 1.77 -0.74 -4.80
C VAL A 282 0.99 -0.25 -6.00
N VAL A 283 -0.23 -0.75 -6.18
CA VAL A 283 -1.14 -0.26 -7.22
C VAL A 283 -1.82 1.00 -6.69
N LEU A 284 -1.66 2.13 -7.38
CA LEU A 284 -2.30 3.39 -7.02
C LEU A 284 -3.44 3.68 -8.01
N THR A 285 -4.67 3.76 -7.53
CA THR A 285 -5.84 3.98 -8.38
C THR A 285 -6.80 5.03 -7.81
N GLY A 286 -7.67 5.54 -8.70
CA GLY A 286 -8.66 6.56 -8.38
C GLY A 286 -10.00 5.94 -8.02
N THR A 287 -10.75 6.57 -7.12
CA THR A 287 -12.14 6.16 -6.81
C THR A 287 -13.01 6.01 -8.05
N GLN A 288 -12.89 6.93 -9.03
CA GLN A 288 -13.64 6.84 -10.29
C GLN A 288 -13.26 5.60 -11.13
N VAL A 289 -11.96 5.29 -11.20
CA VAL A 289 -11.46 4.13 -11.95
C VAL A 289 -11.98 2.84 -11.33
N LEU A 290 -11.95 2.74 -10.00
CA LEU A 290 -12.47 1.60 -9.26
C LEU A 290 -13.99 1.45 -9.46
N ALA A 291 -14.75 2.54 -9.42
CA ALA A 291 -16.19 2.53 -9.66
C ALA A 291 -16.54 2.07 -11.09
N ASP A 292 -15.81 2.54 -12.10
CA ASP A 292 -15.98 2.12 -13.50
C ASP A 292 -15.64 0.63 -13.69
N ASP A 293 -14.56 0.15 -13.08
CA ASP A 293 -14.16 -1.25 -13.11
C ASP A 293 -15.21 -2.13 -12.42
N GLY A 294 -15.70 -1.72 -11.25
CA GLY A 294 -16.76 -2.44 -10.53
C GLY A 294 -18.07 -2.48 -11.29
N LYS A 295 -18.49 -1.37 -11.90
CA LYS A 295 -19.66 -1.32 -12.79
C LYS A 295 -19.53 -2.33 -13.93
N MET A 296 -18.36 -2.36 -14.57
CA MET A 296 -18.11 -3.24 -15.71
C MET A 296 -18.13 -4.73 -15.30
N LEU A 297 -17.61 -5.06 -14.11
CA LEU A 297 -17.51 -6.43 -13.64
C LEU A 297 -18.77 -6.95 -12.93
N PHE A 298 -19.52 -6.09 -12.24
CA PHE A 298 -20.63 -6.51 -11.40
C PHE A 298 -22.01 -6.13 -11.98
N GLU A 299 -22.14 -5.02 -12.73
CA GLU A 299 -23.42 -4.67 -13.38
C GLU A 299 -23.55 -5.24 -14.81
N ALA A 300 -22.44 -5.43 -15.53
CA ALA A 300 -22.51 -5.88 -16.92
C ALA A 300 -22.77 -7.39 -17.06
N VAL A 301 -22.54 -8.19 -16.02
CA VAL A 301 -22.76 -9.64 -16.03
C VAL A 301 -24.24 -9.98 -16.18
N GLU A 302 -25.12 -9.28 -15.45
CA GLU A 302 -26.57 -9.45 -15.55
C GLU A 302 -27.11 -9.03 -16.93
N LYS A 303 -26.60 -7.92 -17.48
CA LYS A 303 -27.07 -7.37 -18.77
C LYS A 303 -26.54 -8.13 -19.99
N ARG A 304 -25.41 -8.84 -19.86
CA ARG A 304 -24.79 -9.59 -20.97
C ARG A 304 -25.37 -11.00 -21.15
N GLY A 305 -26.30 -11.41 -20.29
CA GLY A 305 -26.92 -12.74 -20.36
C GLY A 305 -25.93 -13.88 -20.12
N GLU A 306 -24.82 -13.61 -19.42
CA GLU A 306 -23.84 -14.65 -19.11
C GLU A 306 -24.35 -15.53 -17.98
N ALA A 307 -24.58 -16.81 -18.28
CA ALA A 307 -25.17 -17.78 -17.35
C ALA A 307 -24.30 -18.05 -16.10
N ASN A 308 -22.99 -17.71 -16.14
CA ASN A 308 -22.08 -17.92 -15.02
C ASN A 308 -21.26 -16.65 -14.69
N PRO A 309 -21.62 -15.95 -13.61
CA PRO A 309 -20.93 -14.74 -13.16
C PRO A 309 -19.42 -14.91 -12.92
N SER A 310 -18.96 -16.08 -12.47
CA SER A 310 -17.54 -16.34 -12.20
C SER A 310 -16.70 -16.41 -13.49
N VAL A 311 -17.28 -16.95 -14.57
CA VAL A 311 -16.65 -17.02 -15.89
C VAL A 311 -16.58 -15.63 -16.53
N ALA A 312 -17.66 -14.87 -16.41
CA ALA A 312 -17.71 -13.49 -16.89
C ALA A 312 -16.66 -12.62 -16.17
N PHE A 313 -16.63 -12.69 -14.83
CA PHE A 313 -15.64 -11.98 -14.02
C PHE A 313 -14.20 -12.33 -14.42
N SER A 314 -13.89 -13.62 -14.56
CA SER A 314 -12.55 -14.08 -14.94
C SER A 314 -12.12 -13.57 -16.32
N ARG A 315 -13.06 -13.45 -17.26
CA ARG A 315 -12.79 -12.93 -18.61
C ARG A 315 -12.48 -11.44 -18.61
N TYR A 316 -13.17 -10.66 -17.77
CA TYR A 316 -13.14 -9.21 -17.84
C TYR A 316 -12.25 -8.53 -16.79
N ARG A 317 -11.76 -9.27 -15.79
CA ARG A 317 -10.92 -8.69 -14.72
C ARG A 317 -9.55 -8.19 -15.18
N LYS A 318 -9.04 -8.66 -16.34
CA LYS A 318 -7.75 -8.20 -16.88
C LYS A 318 -7.80 -6.68 -17.15
N GLY A 319 -6.74 -5.96 -16.79
CA GLY A 319 -6.65 -4.51 -16.92
C GLY A 319 -7.51 -3.71 -15.94
N THR A 320 -8.05 -4.36 -14.90
CA THR A 320 -8.87 -3.73 -13.85
C THR A 320 -8.23 -3.86 -12.48
N ALA A 321 -8.77 -3.14 -11.49
CA ALA A 321 -8.39 -3.28 -10.09
C ALA A 321 -8.67 -4.68 -9.50
N TYR A 322 -9.33 -5.59 -10.23
CA TYR A 322 -9.67 -6.94 -9.80
C TYR A 322 -8.83 -8.02 -10.50
N GLY A 323 -7.88 -7.60 -11.34
CA GLY A 323 -6.97 -8.49 -12.04
C GLY A 323 -6.06 -9.29 -11.09
N GLN A 324 -5.80 -8.73 -9.91
CA GLN A 324 -4.85 -9.25 -8.92
C GLN A 324 -5.55 -9.60 -7.59
N ASP A 325 -4.87 -10.40 -6.77
CA ASP A 325 -5.08 -10.49 -5.31
C ASP A 325 -4.22 -9.42 -4.63
N TYR A 326 -4.67 -8.89 -3.50
CA TYR A 326 -3.91 -7.90 -2.74
C TYR A 326 -3.70 -8.32 -1.29
N LEU A 327 -2.54 -7.92 -0.76
CA LEU A 327 -2.25 -8.00 0.66
C LEU A 327 -3.08 -6.97 1.41
N LEU A 328 -2.97 -5.69 1.03
CA LEU A 328 -3.57 -4.57 1.74
C LEU A 328 -4.32 -3.65 0.79
N LEU A 329 -5.57 -3.32 1.13
CA LEU A 329 -6.32 -2.20 0.58
C LEU A 329 -6.23 -1.00 1.53
N ILE A 330 -5.72 0.12 1.05
CA ILE A 330 -5.85 1.42 1.71
C ILE A 330 -6.88 2.25 0.94
N LEU A 331 -8.04 2.51 1.56
CA LEU A 331 -9.09 3.36 1.01
C LEU A 331 -9.02 4.74 1.66
N ASP A 332 -8.51 5.71 0.93
CA ASP A 332 -8.50 7.11 1.34
C ASP A 332 -9.85 7.79 1.05
N GLU A 333 -10.22 8.74 1.90
CA GLU A 333 -11.53 9.38 1.92
C GLU A 333 -12.71 8.40 1.85
N ALA A 334 -12.68 7.39 2.74
CA ALA A 334 -13.66 6.30 2.80
C ALA A 334 -15.11 6.76 2.92
N HIS A 335 -15.36 7.98 3.41
CA HIS A 335 -16.68 8.59 3.44
C HIS A 335 -17.34 8.68 2.04
N ALA A 336 -16.57 8.66 0.95
CA ALA A 336 -17.09 8.61 -0.42
C ALA A 336 -17.79 7.28 -0.77
N ALA A 337 -17.40 6.18 -0.12
CA ALA A 337 -17.93 4.82 -0.33
C ALA A 337 -18.99 4.41 0.71
N ARG A 338 -19.46 5.35 1.55
CA ARG A 338 -20.42 5.05 2.63
C ARG A 338 -21.84 4.73 2.17
N LYS A 339 -22.28 5.37 1.09
CA LYS A 339 -23.64 5.16 0.54
C LYS A 339 -23.58 4.00 -0.45
N PRO A 340 -24.64 3.18 -0.57
CA PRO A 340 -24.75 2.13 -1.59
C PRO A 340 -24.75 2.68 -3.03
N ASN A 341 -23.59 3.14 -3.49
CA ASN A 341 -23.32 3.65 -4.83
C ASN A 341 -22.35 2.71 -5.57
N GLN A 342 -21.99 3.04 -6.80
CA GLN A 342 -21.07 2.21 -7.61
C GLN A 342 -19.72 2.02 -6.94
N LEU A 343 -19.19 3.05 -6.26
CA LEU A 343 -17.94 2.95 -5.53
C LEU A 343 -18.07 2.00 -4.33
N HIS A 344 -19.17 2.03 -3.59
CA HIS A 344 -19.43 1.11 -2.48
C HIS A 344 -19.47 -0.35 -2.95
N VAL A 345 -20.19 -0.63 -4.04
CA VAL A 345 -20.24 -1.98 -4.63
C VAL A 345 -18.86 -2.42 -5.09
N ALA A 346 -18.11 -1.52 -5.73
CA ALA A 346 -16.75 -1.80 -6.19
C ALA A 346 -15.78 -2.11 -5.03
N VAL A 347 -15.79 -1.29 -3.97
CA VAL A 347 -14.98 -1.52 -2.76
C VAL A 347 -15.36 -2.84 -2.09
N ARG A 348 -16.66 -3.17 -2.02
CA ARG A 348 -17.13 -4.45 -1.47
C ARG A 348 -16.61 -5.63 -2.27
N GLY A 349 -16.70 -5.58 -3.61
CA GLY A 349 -16.14 -6.63 -4.46
C GLY A 349 -14.61 -6.75 -4.34
N LEU A 350 -13.91 -5.62 -4.10
CA LEU A 350 -12.47 -5.62 -3.89
C LEU A 350 -12.09 -6.18 -2.51
N ARG A 351 -12.96 -6.06 -1.50
CA ARG A 351 -12.73 -6.62 -0.16
C ARG A 351 -12.51 -8.13 -0.17
N ASP A 352 -13.17 -8.84 -1.08
CA ASP A 352 -13.04 -10.30 -1.27
C ASP A 352 -11.72 -10.70 -1.96
N ARG A 353 -10.95 -9.70 -2.43
CA ARG A 353 -9.67 -9.86 -3.13
C ARG A 353 -8.50 -9.36 -2.29
N VAL A 354 -8.74 -8.87 -1.08
CA VAL A 354 -7.71 -8.33 -0.20
C VAL A 354 -7.64 -9.09 1.12
N SER A 355 -6.43 -9.32 1.62
CA SER A 355 -6.23 -9.96 2.93
C SER A 355 -6.54 -8.98 4.07
N ALA A 356 -6.12 -7.73 3.93
CA ALA A 356 -6.23 -6.67 4.92
C ALA A 356 -6.84 -5.39 4.32
N MET A 357 -7.52 -4.60 5.15
CA MET A 357 -8.12 -3.33 4.74
C MET A 357 -7.97 -2.25 5.81
N VAL A 358 -7.52 -1.08 5.37
CA VAL A 358 -7.50 0.18 6.13
C VAL A 358 -8.32 1.21 5.36
N ALA A 359 -9.43 1.65 5.93
CA ALA A 359 -10.21 2.77 5.45
C ALA A 359 -9.81 4.03 6.24
N MET A 360 -9.66 5.17 5.57
CA MET A 360 -9.24 6.42 6.20
C MET A 360 -10.24 7.52 5.91
N THR A 361 -10.59 8.30 6.93
CA THR A 361 -11.42 9.50 6.76
C THR A 361 -11.26 10.42 7.96
N ALA A 362 -11.32 11.73 7.75
CA ALA A 362 -11.44 12.67 8.87
C ALA A 362 -12.89 12.86 9.36
N THR A 363 -13.88 12.43 8.56
CA THR A 363 -15.31 12.75 8.75
C THR A 363 -16.16 11.48 8.66
N PRO A 364 -16.33 10.73 9.77
CA PRO A 364 -17.01 9.44 9.76
C PRO A 364 -18.52 9.54 9.48
N VAL A 365 -19.16 10.67 9.81
CA VAL A 365 -20.64 10.81 9.83
C VAL A 365 -21.04 12.16 9.24
N THR A 366 -22.10 12.20 8.42
CA THR A 366 -22.80 13.47 8.16
C THR A 366 -23.96 13.62 9.10
N THR A 367 -24.14 14.85 9.58
CA THR A 367 -25.26 15.48 10.27
C THR A 367 -26.65 15.14 9.70
N LYS A 368 -27.12 13.90 9.88
CA LYS A 368 -28.54 13.67 10.12
C LYS A 368 -28.69 13.33 11.59
N PRO A 369 -29.35 14.17 12.40
CA PRO A 369 -30.02 13.64 13.58
C PRO A 369 -31.17 12.76 13.08
N GLU A 370 -31.56 11.78 13.91
CA GLU A 370 -32.65 10.79 13.75
C GLU A 370 -32.19 9.40 13.31
#